data_AF-A0AAW9HW74-F1
#
_entry.id   AF-A0AAW9HW74-F1
#
_cell.length_a   1.000
_cell.length_b   1.000
_cell.length_c   1.000
_cell.angle_alpha   90.00
_cell.angle_beta   90.00
_cell.angle_gamma   90.00
#
_symmetry.space_group_name_H-M   'P 1'
#
loop_
_entity.id
_entity.type
_entity.pdbx_description
1 polymer ?
#
loop_
_entity_poly.entity_id
_entity_poly.type
_entity_poly.pdbx_seq_one_letter_code
_entity_poly.pdbx_strand_id
1 'polypeptide(L)'
;MTLEFLADLYPIIFDTLDIAGVFIAAVLGGMVAREMRFDLVGFVVVSIISALGGGMLRDVLIGNAPALQAPPVALTNPYYLSCAILGALVAYLLRIRGRWINRVMITADALVIGCWTATGVMKTLNAGYSYIPAIMMGVITAVGGGLIRDTVVGRTPVIFGGNTLYATASLIGTIPAIGLWLLHMPSTAMVVTTLTCGLIATLAKKYEWALPQNRDYSVNDTLVQVTDSVTRRLASLRDKENRLERQKQREEKATRDRHKSAMSLRARAQHTRRGEGKTETSAKVATKKAPSAHNPNPQSASATQKSGVQKQSMKNEVPEWMPPETIMPPKPRGRVKKHRDIAKHQREGANQHRVKPGGLGWLLGAVRKYRKGDSRNES
;
A
#
# COMPACT_ATOMS: atom_id res chain seq x y z
N MET A 1 -12.95 28.14 47.05
CA MET A 1 -13.82 26.98 46.71
C MET A 1 -13.52 26.35 45.34
N THR A 2 -12.95 27.07 44.35
CA THR A 2 -12.73 26.52 43.00
C THR A 2 -11.35 25.87 42.77
N LEU A 3 -10.26 26.40 43.35
CA LEU A 3 -8.90 25.90 43.09
C LEU A 3 -8.53 24.66 43.91
N GLU A 4 -8.94 24.58 45.19
CA GLU A 4 -8.69 23.41 46.04
C GLU A 4 -9.45 22.17 45.53
N PHE A 5 -10.72 22.35 45.16
CA PHE A 5 -11.52 21.28 44.55
C PHE A 5 -10.90 20.73 43.26
N LEU A 6 -10.34 21.60 42.41
CA LEU A 6 -9.63 21.19 41.20
C LEU A 6 -8.32 20.46 41.51
N ALA A 7 -7.63 20.85 42.59
CA ALA A 7 -6.40 20.19 43.04
C ALA A 7 -6.67 18.78 43.58
N ASP A 8 -7.77 18.57 44.30
CA ASP A 8 -8.17 17.26 44.83
C ASP A 8 -8.74 16.32 43.75
N LEU A 9 -9.40 16.88 42.74
CA LEU A 9 -9.97 16.09 41.63
C LEU A 9 -8.90 15.62 40.63
N TYR A 10 -7.82 16.39 40.49
CA TYR A 10 -6.71 16.10 39.58
C TYR A 10 -6.12 14.68 39.74
N PRO A 11 -5.63 14.24 40.91
CA PRO A 11 -5.01 12.92 41.05
C PRO A 11 -6.01 11.80 40.73
N ILE A 12 -7.27 11.96 41.14
CA ILE A 12 -8.34 10.99 40.88
C ILE A 12 -8.57 10.81 39.38
N ILE A 13 -8.63 11.91 38.62
CA ILE A 13 -8.80 11.85 37.16
C ILE A 13 -7.62 11.14 36.51
N PHE A 14 -6.39 11.45 36.91
CA PHE A 14 -5.19 10.85 36.31
C PHE A 14 -5.04 9.38 36.63
N ASP A 15 -5.24 8.97 37.88
CA ASP A 15 -5.19 7.57 38.26
C ASP A 15 -6.28 6.77 37.54
N THR A 16 -7.48 7.35 37.41
CA THR A 16 -8.57 6.72 36.66
C THR A 16 -8.22 6.59 35.18
N LEU A 17 -7.64 7.63 34.55
CA LEU A 17 -7.21 7.59 33.16
C LEU A 17 -6.06 6.58 32.93
N ASP A 18 -5.11 6.49 33.85
CA ASP A 18 -3.99 5.55 33.79
C ASP A 18 -4.51 4.10 33.87
N ILE A 19 -5.34 3.79 34.87
CA ILE A 19 -5.94 2.46 35.05
C ILE A 19 -6.89 2.10 33.89
N ALA A 20 -7.69 3.06 33.40
CA ALA A 20 -8.51 2.86 32.20
C ALA A 20 -7.64 2.61 30.96
N GLY A 21 -6.49 3.28 30.86
CA GLY A 21 -5.50 3.05 29.82
C GLY A 21 -4.92 1.65 29.84
N VAL A 22 -4.60 1.12 31.02
CA VAL A 22 -4.18 -0.27 31.22
C VAL A 22 -5.24 -1.24 30.70
N PHE A 23 -6.52 -1.01 31.04
CA PHE A 23 -7.62 -1.83 30.52
C PHE A 23 -7.70 -1.76 28.99
N ILE A 24 -7.69 -0.56 28.39
CA ILE A 24 -7.75 -0.38 26.93
C ILE A 24 -6.57 -1.06 26.23
N ALA A 25 -5.36 -0.88 26.76
CA ALA A 25 -4.15 -1.48 26.20
C ALA A 25 -4.14 -3.00 26.33
N ALA A 26 -4.69 -3.56 27.41
CA ALA A 26 -4.91 -5.00 27.53
C ALA A 26 -5.89 -5.50 26.48
N VAL A 27 -6.97 -4.75 26.24
CA VAL A 27 -7.94 -5.08 25.19
C VAL A 27 -7.29 -5.08 23.80
N LEU A 28 -6.49 -4.05 23.49
CA LEU A 28 -5.73 -3.96 22.24
C LEU A 28 -4.71 -5.10 22.09
N GLY A 29 -4.01 -5.45 23.18
CA GLY A 29 -3.12 -6.61 23.23
C GLY A 29 -3.86 -7.92 22.98
N GLY A 30 -5.04 -8.10 23.56
CA GLY A 30 -5.91 -9.25 23.33
C GLY A 30 -6.42 -9.32 21.89
N MET A 31 -6.68 -8.19 21.24
CA MET A 31 -6.99 -8.16 19.81
C MET A 31 -5.84 -8.71 18.96
N VAL A 32 -4.59 -8.33 19.29
CA VAL A 32 -3.39 -8.89 18.63
C VAL A 32 -3.24 -10.38 18.91
N ALA A 33 -3.42 -10.81 20.16
CA ALA A 33 -3.36 -12.23 20.52
C ALA A 33 -4.42 -13.07 19.78
N ARG A 34 -5.64 -12.53 19.62
CA ARG A 34 -6.71 -13.16 18.83
C ARG A 34 -6.31 -13.32 17.36
N GLU A 35 -5.71 -12.30 16.76
CA GLU A 35 -5.23 -12.37 15.37
C GLU A 35 -4.14 -13.43 15.20
N MET A 36 -3.26 -13.58 16.20
CA MET A 36 -2.20 -14.58 16.23
C MET A 36 -2.69 -15.98 16.62
N ARG A 37 -3.96 -16.13 17.01
CA ARG A 37 -4.58 -17.40 17.45
C ARG A 37 -3.85 -18.07 18.61
N PHE A 38 -3.40 -17.28 19.59
CA PHE A 38 -2.82 -17.84 20.81
C PHE A 38 -3.87 -18.56 21.67
N ASP A 39 -3.40 -19.51 22.48
CA ASP A 39 -4.18 -20.16 23.52
C ASP A 39 -4.50 -19.17 24.66
N LEU A 40 -5.26 -19.60 25.67
CA LEU A 40 -5.70 -18.71 26.74
C LEU A 40 -4.52 -18.09 27.51
N VAL A 41 -3.48 -18.90 27.78
CA VAL A 41 -2.29 -18.43 28.51
C VAL A 41 -1.56 -17.37 27.68
N GLY A 42 -1.25 -17.67 26.41
CA GLY A 42 -0.62 -16.70 25.51
C GLY A 42 -1.46 -15.44 25.32
N PHE A 43 -2.78 -15.58 25.27
CA PHE A 43 -3.70 -14.45 25.16
C PHE A 43 -3.62 -13.49 26.35
N VAL A 44 -3.70 -14.03 27.56
CA VAL A 44 -3.63 -13.24 28.79
C VAL A 44 -2.25 -12.59 28.93
N VAL A 45 -1.18 -13.35 28.70
CA VAL A 45 0.20 -12.85 28.82
C VAL A 45 0.47 -11.69 27.85
N VAL A 46 0.10 -11.82 26.57
CA VAL A 46 0.29 -10.75 25.58
C VAL A 46 -0.54 -9.51 25.92
N SER A 47 -1.74 -9.69 26.46
CA SER A 47 -2.59 -8.59 26.92
C SER A 47 -1.96 -7.85 28.10
N ILE A 48 -1.44 -8.58 29.09
CA ILE A 48 -0.75 -8.00 30.26
C ILE A 48 0.52 -7.25 29.83
N ILE A 49 1.33 -7.85 28.95
CA ILE A 49 2.56 -7.21 28.42
C ILE A 49 2.21 -5.90 27.70
N SER A 50 1.17 -5.90 26.86
CA SER A 50 0.72 -4.70 26.16
C SER A 50 0.28 -3.60 27.13
N ALA A 51 -0.36 -3.97 28.23
CA ALA A 51 -0.95 -3.04 29.18
C ALA A 51 0.04 -2.47 30.21
N LEU A 52 0.91 -3.32 30.74
CA LEU A 52 1.80 -2.99 31.87
C LEU A 52 3.26 -2.81 31.43
N GLY A 53 3.65 -3.36 30.28
CA GLY A 53 5.05 -3.42 29.85
C GLY A 53 5.74 -2.06 29.78
N GLY A 54 5.05 -1.01 29.29
CA GLY A 54 5.61 0.34 29.23
C GLY A 54 5.86 0.95 30.62
N GLY A 55 4.89 0.83 31.52
CA GLY A 55 5.01 1.30 32.90
C GLY A 55 6.03 0.52 33.72
N MET A 56 6.09 -0.81 33.56
CA MET A 56 7.10 -1.66 34.20
C MET A 56 8.50 -1.34 33.68
N LEU A 57 8.67 -1.20 32.36
CA LEU A 57 9.94 -0.79 31.75
C LEU A 57 10.38 0.55 32.31
N ARG A 58 9.45 1.52 32.41
CA ARG A 58 9.72 2.82 33.02
C ARG A 58 10.21 2.67 34.46
N ASP A 59 9.44 1.99 35.30
CA ASP A 59 9.72 1.90 36.72
C ASP A 59 11.03 1.15 37.00
N VAL A 60 11.37 0.13 36.20
CA VAL A 60 12.66 -0.58 36.30
C VAL A 60 13.83 0.30 35.89
N LEU A 61 13.70 1.08 34.80
CA LEU A 61 14.76 1.97 34.33
C LEU A 61 15.00 3.15 35.30
N ILE A 62 13.95 3.66 35.95
CA ILE A 62 14.03 4.74 36.95
C ILE A 62 14.41 4.19 38.34
N GLY A 63 14.09 2.93 38.66
CA GLY A 63 14.11 2.37 40.02
C GLY A 63 15.47 2.32 40.73
N ASN A 64 16.56 2.65 40.04
CA ASN A 64 17.88 2.86 40.66
C ASN A 64 18.10 4.30 41.17
N ALA A 65 17.14 5.21 40.92
CA ALA A 65 17.23 6.58 41.39
C ALA A 65 17.11 6.63 42.92
N PRO A 66 17.98 7.40 43.62
CA PRO A 66 17.96 7.51 45.08
C PRO A 66 16.60 7.93 45.66
N ALA A 67 15.83 8.71 44.91
CA ALA A 67 14.52 9.23 45.32
C ALA A 67 13.34 8.26 45.06
N LEU A 68 13.55 7.16 44.32
CA LEU A 68 12.46 6.32 43.79
C LEU A 68 12.77 4.82 43.89
N GLN A 69 13.40 4.39 44.99
CA GLN A 69 13.60 2.97 45.31
C GLN A 69 12.27 2.30 45.70
N ALA A 70 11.41 2.10 44.72
CA ALA A 70 10.15 1.39 44.86
C ALA A 70 10.02 0.36 43.74
N PRO A 71 9.46 -0.84 44.02
CA PRO A 71 9.14 -1.79 42.98
C PRO A 71 8.12 -1.18 41.98
N PRO A 72 8.07 -1.69 40.74
CA PRO A 72 7.13 -1.21 39.73
C PRO A 72 5.70 -1.10 40.23
N VAL A 73 5.01 -0.02 39.88
CA VAL A 73 3.64 0.26 40.39
C VAL A 73 2.65 -0.84 39.98
N ALA A 74 2.89 -1.45 38.83
CA ALA A 74 2.13 -2.62 38.36
C ALA A 74 2.17 -3.82 39.31
N LEU A 75 3.16 -3.91 40.20
CA LEU A 75 3.33 -5.00 41.17
C LEU A 75 2.86 -4.62 42.58
N THR A 76 2.73 -3.33 42.88
CA THR A 76 2.32 -2.84 44.20
C THR A 76 0.86 -2.47 44.26
N ASN A 77 0.30 -1.94 43.17
CA ASN A 77 -1.09 -1.54 43.11
C ASN A 77 -1.95 -2.63 42.43
N PRO A 78 -2.88 -3.27 43.17
CA PRO A 78 -3.65 -4.39 42.66
C PRO A 78 -4.55 -4.02 41.45
N TYR A 79 -4.94 -2.75 41.34
CA TYR A 79 -5.83 -2.30 40.25
C TYR A 79 -5.20 -2.47 38.88
N TYR A 80 -3.88 -2.27 38.74
CA TYR A 80 -3.19 -2.37 37.45
C TYR A 80 -3.25 -3.79 36.89
N LEU A 81 -2.84 -4.79 37.67
CA LEU A 81 -2.87 -6.17 37.23
C LEU A 81 -4.31 -6.68 37.06
N SER A 82 -5.23 -6.32 37.98
CA SER A 82 -6.63 -6.72 37.86
C SER A 82 -7.30 -6.14 36.61
N CYS A 83 -7.05 -4.87 36.27
CA CYS A 83 -7.60 -4.23 35.08
C CYS A 83 -6.99 -4.79 33.79
N ALA A 84 -5.70 -5.14 33.80
CA ALA A 84 -5.07 -5.82 32.67
C ALA A 84 -5.69 -7.21 32.41
N ILE A 85 -5.90 -8.00 33.47
CA ILE A 85 -6.57 -9.31 33.37
C ILE A 85 -8.02 -9.15 32.91
N LEU A 86 -8.74 -8.17 33.46
CA LEU A 86 -10.13 -7.89 33.07
C LEU A 86 -10.21 -7.47 31.59
N GLY A 87 -9.30 -6.61 31.12
CA GLY A 87 -9.21 -6.22 29.71
C GLY A 87 -8.90 -7.40 28.79
N ALA A 88 -8.01 -8.30 29.22
CA ALA A 88 -7.73 -9.55 28.52
C ALA A 88 -8.98 -10.44 28.42
N LEU A 89 -9.71 -10.61 29.53
CA LEU A 89 -10.93 -11.42 29.59
C LEU A 89 -12.03 -10.84 28.68
N VAL A 90 -12.24 -9.52 28.73
CA VAL A 90 -13.18 -8.82 27.84
C VAL A 90 -12.79 -9.02 26.39
N ALA A 91 -11.51 -8.86 26.04
CA ALA A 91 -11.03 -9.08 24.69
C ALA A 91 -11.15 -10.54 24.25
N TYR A 92 -11.02 -11.50 25.16
CA TYR A 92 -11.14 -12.94 24.88
C TYR A 92 -12.60 -13.34 24.61
N LEU A 93 -13.53 -12.92 25.49
CA LEU A 93 -14.95 -13.26 25.42
C LEU A 93 -15.69 -12.48 24.33
N LEU A 94 -15.40 -11.18 24.20
CA LEU A 94 -16.12 -10.31 23.27
C LEU A 94 -15.34 -10.11 21.98
N ARG A 95 -16.03 -10.22 20.85
CA ARG A 95 -15.46 -9.87 19.55
C ARG A 95 -15.61 -8.38 19.30
N ILE A 96 -14.62 -7.63 19.72
CA ILE A 96 -14.57 -6.17 19.61
C ILE A 96 -14.38 -5.79 18.13
N ARG A 97 -15.50 -5.55 17.45
CA ARG A 97 -15.56 -5.18 16.03
C ARG A 97 -16.66 -4.17 15.80
N GLY A 98 -16.37 -3.17 14.98
CA GLY A 98 -17.34 -2.15 14.57
C GLY A 98 -16.66 -0.82 14.32
N ARG A 99 -17.19 -0.04 13.36
CA ARG A 99 -16.62 1.27 13.00
C ARG A 99 -16.65 2.25 14.17
N TRP A 100 -17.72 2.22 14.98
CA TRP A 100 -17.86 3.10 16.13
C TRP A 100 -16.89 2.73 17.25
N ILE A 101 -16.87 1.46 17.66
CA ILE A 101 -15.95 0.93 18.69
C ILE A 101 -14.50 1.20 18.31
N ASN A 102 -14.11 0.95 17.05
CA ASN A 102 -12.75 1.20 16.60
C ASN A 102 -12.36 2.68 16.71
N ARG A 103 -13.28 3.61 16.40
CA ARG A 103 -13.02 5.05 16.58
C ARG A 103 -12.82 5.40 18.05
N VAL A 104 -13.71 4.91 18.91
CA VAL A 104 -13.62 5.16 20.36
C VAL A 104 -12.32 4.62 20.94
N MET A 105 -11.94 3.39 20.60
CA MET A 105 -10.69 2.78 21.06
C MET A 105 -9.46 3.56 20.59
N ILE A 106 -9.42 3.98 19.33
CA ILE A 106 -8.31 4.79 18.78
C ILE A 106 -8.19 6.12 19.52
N THR A 107 -9.31 6.83 19.73
CA THR A 107 -9.27 8.14 20.41
C THR A 107 -8.92 8.00 21.89
N ALA A 108 -9.41 6.93 22.54
CA ALA A 108 -9.09 6.67 23.94
C ALA A 108 -7.61 6.27 24.10
N ASP A 109 -7.10 5.40 23.23
CA ASP A 109 -5.69 5.00 23.17
C ASP A 109 -4.77 6.22 22.95
N ALA A 110 -5.16 7.15 22.07
CA ALA A 110 -4.43 8.40 21.85
C ALA A 110 -4.33 9.27 23.11
N LEU A 111 -5.40 9.38 23.90
CA LEU A 111 -5.38 10.11 25.17
C LEU A 111 -4.51 9.39 26.23
N VAL A 112 -4.60 8.06 26.30
CA VAL A 112 -3.79 7.24 27.20
C VAL A 112 -2.30 7.40 26.92
N ILE A 113 -1.89 7.39 25.65
CA ILE A 113 -0.51 7.68 25.23
C ILE A 113 -0.06 9.04 25.76
N GLY A 114 -0.92 10.06 25.73
CA GLY A 114 -0.64 11.36 26.30
C GLY A 114 -0.44 11.33 27.82
N CYS A 115 -1.34 10.66 28.54
CA CYS A 115 -1.27 10.47 29.99
C CYS A 115 0.03 9.76 30.40
N TRP A 116 0.40 8.69 29.69
CA TRP A 116 1.62 7.93 29.93
C TRP A 116 2.89 8.71 29.57
N THR A 117 2.83 9.52 28.51
CA THR A 117 3.94 10.44 28.18
C THR A 117 4.18 11.40 29.34
N ALA A 118 3.13 12.06 29.82
CA ALA A 118 3.23 13.00 30.92
C ALA A 118 3.73 12.31 32.20
N THR A 119 3.16 11.16 32.54
CA THR A 119 3.55 10.38 33.72
C THR A 119 5.01 9.96 33.66
N GLY A 120 5.49 9.53 32.48
CA GLY A 120 6.89 9.16 32.26
C GLY A 120 7.84 10.34 32.48
N VAL A 121 7.52 11.51 31.93
CA VAL A 121 8.31 12.73 32.13
C VAL A 121 8.31 13.12 33.62
N MET A 122 7.14 13.25 34.23
CA MET A 122 7.00 13.71 35.62
C MET A 122 7.71 12.77 36.60
N LYS A 123 7.53 11.45 36.47
CA LYS A 123 8.22 10.48 37.34
C LYS A 123 9.74 10.57 37.19
N THR A 124 10.24 10.79 35.98
CA THR A 124 11.68 10.89 35.72
C THR A 124 12.28 12.16 36.31
N LEU A 125 11.58 13.29 36.18
CA LEU A 125 12.01 14.56 36.78
C LEU A 125 11.93 14.53 38.31
N ASN A 126 10.86 13.95 38.87
CA ASN A 126 10.73 13.73 40.31
C ASN A 126 11.81 12.81 40.87
N ALA A 127 12.31 11.86 40.06
CA ALA A 127 13.43 11.00 40.41
C ALA A 127 14.80 11.71 40.36
N GLY A 128 14.84 13.01 40.01
CA GLY A 128 16.05 13.83 39.98
C GLY A 128 16.86 13.75 38.69
N TYR A 129 16.34 13.11 37.64
CA TYR A 129 17.02 13.09 36.34
C TYR A 129 16.85 14.40 35.58
N SER A 130 17.77 14.65 34.64
CA SER A 130 17.72 15.82 33.76
C SER A 130 16.64 15.70 32.67
N TYR A 131 16.43 16.79 31.94
CA TYR A 131 15.33 16.91 30.97
C TYR A 131 15.43 15.90 29.81
N ILE A 132 16.62 15.60 29.29
CA ILE A 132 16.79 14.69 28.15
C ILE A 132 16.34 13.25 28.52
N PRO A 133 16.82 12.65 29.63
CA PRO A 133 16.27 11.39 30.14
C PRO A 133 14.74 11.46 30.34
N ALA A 134 14.21 12.56 30.86
CA ALA A 134 12.76 12.70 31.05
C ALA A 134 11.96 12.67 29.74
N ILE A 135 12.46 13.32 28.68
CA ILE A 135 11.88 13.23 27.33
C ILE A 135 11.88 11.77 26.87
N MET A 136 13.04 11.11 26.95
CA MET A 136 13.21 9.72 26.53
C MET A 136 12.25 8.80 27.28
N MET A 137 12.17 8.94 28.61
CA MET A 137 11.29 8.14 29.46
C MET A 137 9.82 8.41 29.21
N GLY A 138 9.42 9.65 28.91
CA GLY A 138 8.07 9.97 28.46
C GLY A 138 7.66 9.15 27.23
N VAL A 139 8.52 9.16 26.20
CA VAL A 139 8.28 8.39 24.97
C VAL A 139 8.26 6.89 25.24
N ILE A 140 9.26 6.37 25.94
CA ILE A 140 9.36 4.93 26.27
C ILE A 140 8.15 4.45 27.06
N THR A 141 7.67 5.23 28.02
CA THR A 141 6.50 4.84 28.83
C THR A 141 5.27 4.70 27.94
N ALA A 142 5.06 5.65 27.02
CA ALA A 142 3.87 5.70 26.18
C ALA A 142 3.85 4.60 25.10
N VAL A 143 4.99 4.27 24.49
CA VAL A 143 5.07 3.31 23.38
C VAL A 143 5.61 1.93 23.78
N GLY A 144 6.25 1.82 24.94
CA GLY A 144 7.02 0.64 25.36
C GLY A 144 6.18 -0.62 25.47
N GLY A 145 4.94 -0.53 25.96
CA GLY A 145 4.04 -1.68 26.04
C GLY A 145 3.73 -2.28 24.67
N GLY A 146 3.40 -1.43 23.69
CA GLY A 146 3.17 -1.84 22.31
C GLY A 146 4.44 -2.36 21.63
N LEU A 147 5.59 -1.75 21.90
CA LEU A 147 6.89 -2.21 21.43
C LEU A 147 7.21 -3.62 21.90
N ILE A 148 7.12 -3.88 23.22
CA ILE A 148 7.40 -5.21 23.79
C ILE A 148 6.37 -6.23 23.29
N ARG A 149 5.09 -5.86 23.22
CA ARG A 149 4.04 -6.73 22.68
C ARG A 149 4.40 -7.17 21.26
N ASP A 150 4.69 -6.22 20.38
CA ASP A 150 4.90 -6.50 18.96
C ASP A 150 6.15 -7.37 18.73
N THR A 151 7.22 -7.15 19.49
CA THR A 151 8.42 -7.99 19.43
C THR A 151 8.17 -9.42 19.93
N VAL A 152 7.46 -9.58 21.05
CA VAL A 152 7.13 -10.90 21.62
C VAL A 152 6.27 -11.73 20.67
N VAL A 153 5.35 -11.10 19.94
CA VAL A 153 4.51 -11.81 18.94
C VAL A 153 5.21 -12.00 17.59
N GLY A 154 6.46 -11.57 17.44
CA GLY A 154 7.25 -11.73 16.22
C GLY A 154 6.83 -10.80 15.06
N ARG A 155 6.21 -9.66 15.36
CA ARG A 155 5.85 -8.63 14.36
C ARG A 155 6.85 -7.47 14.43
N THR A 156 7.01 -6.74 13.33
CA THR A 156 7.71 -5.46 13.37
C THR A 156 6.89 -4.48 14.21
N PRO A 157 7.46 -3.89 15.28
CA PRO A 157 6.76 -2.93 16.12
C PRO A 157 6.18 -1.75 15.36
N VAL A 158 4.94 -1.38 15.69
CA VAL A 158 4.22 -0.26 15.04
C VAL A 158 4.97 1.07 15.19
N ILE A 159 5.81 1.20 16.21
CA ILE A 159 6.65 2.39 16.39
C ILE A 159 7.62 2.63 15.22
N PHE A 160 8.07 1.58 14.53
CA PHE A 160 9.01 1.67 13.41
C PHE A 160 8.33 1.97 12.07
N GLY A 161 7.00 2.07 12.02
CA GLY A 161 6.28 2.43 10.82
C GLY A 161 4.79 2.11 10.88
N GLY A 162 4.01 2.79 10.05
CA GLY A 162 2.55 2.66 10.01
C GLY A 162 1.83 3.86 10.63
N ASN A 163 0.76 4.30 9.95
CA ASN A 163 0.02 5.55 10.14
C ASN A 163 -0.60 5.77 11.54
N THR A 164 0.19 6.13 12.56
CA THR A 164 -0.38 6.67 13.82
C THR A 164 0.45 7.77 14.48
N LEU A 165 1.73 7.95 14.11
CA LEU A 165 2.64 8.95 14.70
C LEU A 165 2.64 8.98 16.25
N TYR A 166 2.44 7.84 16.92
CA TYR A 166 2.34 7.78 18.38
C TYR A 166 3.63 8.22 19.09
N ALA A 167 4.78 7.74 18.64
CA ALA A 167 6.07 8.17 19.19
C ALA A 167 6.33 9.66 18.97
N THR A 168 5.98 10.17 17.79
CA THR A 168 6.15 11.58 17.44
C THR A 168 5.20 12.47 18.25
N ALA A 169 3.94 12.06 18.41
CA ALA A 169 2.97 12.74 19.26
C ALA A 169 3.46 12.81 20.71
N SER A 170 3.98 11.69 21.23
CA SER A 170 4.59 11.61 22.55
C SER A 170 5.79 12.55 22.67
N LEU A 171 6.71 12.52 21.72
CA LEU A 171 7.88 13.41 21.69
C LEU A 171 7.49 14.90 21.65
N ILE A 172 6.47 15.27 20.89
CA ILE A 172 5.98 16.66 20.88
C ILE A 172 5.32 17.00 22.23
N GLY A 173 4.58 16.07 22.83
CA GLY A 173 3.93 16.27 24.12
C GLY A 173 4.88 16.42 25.32
N THR A 174 6.15 15.99 25.20
CA THR A 174 7.14 16.27 26.25
C THR A 174 7.50 17.76 26.34
N ILE A 175 7.28 18.54 25.28
CA ILE A 175 7.57 19.98 25.25
C ILE A 175 6.72 20.73 26.30
N PRO A 176 5.36 20.67 26.27
CA PRO A 176 4.57 21.29 27.32
C PRO A 176 4.80 20.66 28.69
N ALA A 177 5.14 19.36 28.76
CA ALA A 177 5.44 18.69 30.03
C ALA A 177 6.61 19.37 30.75
N ILE A 178 7.72 19.58 30.03
CA ILE A 178 8.93 20.20 30.57
C ILE A 178 8.73 21.70 30.78
N GLY A 179 8.08 22.40 29.84
CA GLY A 179 7.81 23.83 29.98
C GLY A 179 7.00 24.14 31.24
N LEU A 180 5.93 23.37 31.50
CA LEU A 180 5.08 23.57 32.68
C LEU A 180 5.72 23.03 33.97
N TRP A 181 6.60 22.03 33.87
CA TRP A 181 7.45 21.63 34.99
C TRP A 181 8.36 22.77 35.46
N LEU A 182 9.03 23.48 34.53
CA LEU A 182 9.89 24.63 34.86
C LEU A 182 9.11 25.79 35.49
N LEU A 183 7.82 25.90 35.19
CA LEU A 183 6.91 26.87 35.80
C LEU A 183 6.34 26.40 37.15
N HIS A 184 6.79 25.27 37.69
CA HIS A 184 6.29 24.66 38.92
C HIS A 184 4.80 24.33 38.87
N MET A 185 4.29 23.95 37.69
CA MET A 185 2.89 23.57 37.45
C MET A 185 2.75 22.11 36.97
N PRO A 186 3.20 21.10 37.76
CA PRO A 186 3.23 19.71 37.32
C PRO A 186 1.83 19.14 37.02
N SER A 187 0.80 19.54 37.76
CA SER A 187 -0.58 19.11 37.50
C SER A 187 -1.09 19.61 36.15
N THR A 188 -0.81 20.88 35.83
CA THR A 188 -1.14 21.46 34.52
C THR A 188 -0.32 20.81 33.41
N ALA A 189 0.95 20.51 33.67
CA ALA A 189 1.82 19.80 32.73
C ALA A 189 1.19 18.49 32.28
N MET A 190 0.64 17.73 33.22
CA MET A 190 0.02 16.44 32.95
C MET A 190 -1.24 16.56 32.08
N VAL A 191 -2.12 17.54 32.37
CA VAL A 191 -3.32 17.80 31.57
C VAL A 191 -2.96 18.25 30.16
N VAL A 192 -2.10 19.26 30.05
CA VAL A 192 -1.73 19.85 28.77
C VAL A 192 -1.01 18.83 27.90
N THR A 193 -0.09 18.04 28.45
CA THR A 193 0.59 16.98 27.70
C THR A 193 -0.38 15.90 27.24
N THR A 194 -1.30 15.47 28.10
CA THR A 194 -2.31 14.47 27.74
C THR A 194 -3.16 14.92 26.55
N LEU A 195 -3.67 16.15 26.61
CA LEU A 195 -4.47 16.74 25.54
C LEU A 195 -3.65 16.97 24.27
N THR A 196 -2.41 17.47 24.40
CA THR A 196 -1.51 17.73 23.26
C THR A 196 -1.21 16.45 22.49
N CYS A 197 -0.75 15.40 23.19
CA CYS A 197 -0.50 14.09 22.59
C CYS A 197 -1.75 13.49 21.98
N GLY A 198 -2.86 13.48 22.72
CA GLY A 198 -4.12 12.90 22.27
C GLY A 198 -4.65 13.59 21.02
N LEU A 199 -4.55 14.92 20.95
CA LEU A 199 -4.91 15.70 19.78
C LEU A 199 -4.02 15.34 18.58
N ILE A 200 -2.70 15.40 18.74
CA ILE A 200 -1.77 15.11 17.64
C ILE A 200 -1.95 13.68 17.12
N ALA A 201 -2.02 12.67 18.01
CA ALA A 201 -2.21 11.27 17.62
C ALA A 201 -3.57 11.03 16.95
N THR A 202 -4.64 11.66 17.44
CA THR A 202 -5.96 11.56 16.82
C THR A 202 -6.00 12.22 15.44
N LEU A 203 -5.41 13.41 15.29
CA LEU A 203 -5.29 14.10 14.00
C LEU A 203 -4.43 13.31 13.02
N ALA A 204 -3.28 12.81 13.48
CA ALA A 204 -2.39 11.96 12.68
C ALA A 204 -3.13 10.74 12.15
N LYS A 205 -3.97 10.10 12.98
CA LYS A 205 -4.79 8.98 12.52
C LYS A 205 -5.87 9.42 11.53
N LYS A 206 -6.59 10.49 11.83
CA LYS A 206 -7.71 11.00 11.00
C LYS A 206 -7.26 11.43 9.61
N TYR A 207 -6.10 12.08 9.52
CA TYR A 207 -5.53 12.60 8.29
C TYR A 207 -4.46 11.69 7.69
N GLU A 208 -4.30 10.48 8.23
CA GLU A 208 -3.36 9.47 7.74
C GLU A 208 -1.92 10.00 7.61
N TRP A 209 -1.48 10.82 8.58
CA TRP A 209 -0.12 11.35 8.59
C TRP A 209 0.90 10.22 8.68
N ALA A 210 1.94 10.32 7.87
CA ALA A 210 3.03 9.36 7.78
C ALA A 210 4.37 10.10 7.73
N LEU A 211 5.36 9.55 8.44
CA LEU A 211 6.75 9.99 8.30
C LEU A 211 7.36 9.43 7.01
N PRO A 212 8.33 10.14 6.40
CA PRO A 212 9.04 9.63 5.24
C PRO A 212 9.73 8.30 5.57
N GLN A 213 9.54 7.31 4.71
CA GLN A 213 10.23 6.02 4.82
C GLN A 213 11.49 6.09 3.97
N ASN A 214 12.63 5.73 4.55
CA ASN A 214 13.87 5.57 3.79
C ASN A 214 13.72 4.34 2.89
N ARG A 215 13.31 4.56 1.65
CA ARG A 215 13.43 3.57 0.58
C ARG A 215 14.85 3.70 0.08
N ASP A 216 15.57 2.59 -0.06
CA ASP A 216 16.91 2.57 -0.63
C ASP A 216 16.92 3.30 -1.97
N TYR A 217 17.24 4.59 -1.97
CA TYR A 217 17.48 5.36 -3.17
C TYR A 217 18.88 4.97 -3.63
N SER A 218 18.98 3.81 -4.26
CA SER A 218 20.16 3.44 -5.01
C SER A 218 20.36 4.48 -6.11
N VAL A 219 21.54 5.11 -6.16
CA VAL A 219 21.93 6.02 -7.24
C VAL A 219 21.68 5.38 -8.62
N ASN A 220 21.82 4.05 -8.69
CA ASN A 220 21.58 3.26 -9.88
C ASN A 220 20.11 3.28 -10.33
N ASP A 221 19.14 3.27 -9.40
CA ASP A 221 17.71 3.34 -9.76
C ASP A 221 17.33 4.72 -10.34
N THR A 222 18.03 5.77 -9.90
CA THR A 222 17.84 7.13 -10.44
C THR A 222 18.45 7.24 -11.83
N LEU A 223 19.63 6.66 -12.05
CA LEU A 223 20.25 6.58 -13.37
C LEU A 223 19.40 5.76 -14.35
N VAL A 224 18.89 4.59 -13.93
CA VAL A 224 17.99 3.77 -14.75
C VAL A 224 16.71 4.52 -15.11
N GLN A 225 16.10 5.25 -14.18
CA GLN A 225 14.90 6.06 -14.47
C GLN A 225 15.18 7.19 -15.46
N VAL A 226 16.32 7.87 -15.32
CA VAL A 226 16.72 8.92 -16.26
C VAL A 226 17.00 8.33 -17.63
N THR A 227 17.77 7.25 -17.73
CA THR A 227 18.05 6.57 -18.99
C THR A 227 16.76 6.13 -19.67
N ASP A 228 15.87 5.44 -18.95
CA ASP A 228 14.57 5.01 -19.48
C ASP A 228 13.69 6.15 -19.99
N SER A 229 13.71 7.29 -19.30
CA SER A 229 12.93 8.46 -19.69
C SER A 229 13.48 9.11 -20.97
N VAL A 230 14.81 9.12 -21.12
CA VAL A 230 15.49 9.59 -22.33
C VAL A 230 15.27 8.63 -23.48
N THR A 231 15.40 7.31 -23.26
CA THR A 231 15.17 6.30 -24.30
C THR A 231 13.74 6.34 -24.82
N ARG A 232 12.74 6.50 -23.93
CA ARG A 232 11.33 6.66 -24.34
C ARG A 232 11.08 7.94 -25.12
N ARG A 233 11.70 9.06 -24.73
CA ARG A 233 11.61 10.31 -25.49
C ARG A 233 12.24 10.17 -26.87
N LEU A 234 13.42 9.59 -26.97
CA LEU A 234 14.10 9.34 -28.25
C LEU A 234 13.29 8.39 -29.15
N ALA A 235 12.73 7.32 -28.59
CA ALA A 235 11.84 6.42 -29.34
C ALA A 235 10.61 7.15 -29.87
N SER A 236 10.01 8.04 -29.06
CA SER A 236 8.84 8.83 -29.49
C SER A 236 9.14 9.83 -30.60
N LEU A 237 10.35 10.40 -30.62
CA LEU A 237 10.80 11.31 -31.67
C LEU A 237 11.06 10.53 -32.96
N ARG A 238 11.72 9.37 -32.86
CA ARG A 238 11.96 8.47 -34.00
C ARG A 238 10.65 7.97 -34.61
N ASP A 239 9.65 7.67 -33.79
CA ASP A 239 8.33 7.27 -34.28
C ASP A 239 7.59 8.42 -35.00
N LYS A 240 7.75 9.66 -34.55
CA LYS A 240 7.19 10.83 -35.25
C LYS A 240 7.85 11.04 -36.61
N GLU A 241 9.17 10.90 -36.67
CA GLU A 241 9.94 11.00 -37.91
C GLU A 241 9.51 9.93 -38.92
N ASN A 242 9.43 8.66 -38.49
CA ASN A 242 8.94 7.55 -39.31
C ASN A 242 7.49 7.78 -39.82
N ARG A 243 6.63 8.41 -39.02
CA ARG A 243 5.25 8.75 -39.44
C ARG A 243 5.24 9.83 -40.51
N LEU A 244 6.09 10.86 -40.37
CA LEU A 244 6.23 11.92 -41.36
C LEU A 244 6.79 11.38 -42.67
N GLU A 245 7.79 10.51 -42.64
CA GLU A 245 8.34 9.86 -43.83
C GLU A 245 7.30 9.00 -44.55
N ARG A 246 6.54 8.19 -43.81
CA ARG A 246 5.44 7.38 -44.38
C ARG A 246 4.36 8.26 -44.99
N GLN A 247 4.11 9.45 -44.43
CA GLN A 247 3.14 10.39 -44.96
C GLN A 247 3.63 11.02 -46.26
N LYS A 248 4.89 11.47 -46.31
CA LYS A 248 5.55 11.95 -47.54
C LYS A 248 5.51 10.90 -48.65
N GLN A 249 5.88 9.66 -48.35
CA GLN A 249 5.84 8.56 -49.33
C GLN A 249 4.43 8.28 -49.85
N ARG A 250 3.40 8.39 -49.00
CA ARG A 250 1.99 8.24 -49.41
C ARG A 250 1.54 9.38 -50.30
N GLU A 251 1.95 10.61 -49.99
CA GLU A 251 1.65 11.79 -50.81
C GLU A 251 2.33 11.70 -52.18
N GLU A 252 3.61 11.34 -52.23
CA GLU A 252 4.35 11.10 -53.49
C GLU A 252 3.74 9.97 -54.32
N LYS A 253 3.27 8.90 -53.67
CA LYS A 253 2.60 7.81 -54.38
C LYS A 253 1.25 8.25 -54.93
N ALA A 254 0.47 9.00 -54.16
CA ALA A 254 -0.83 9.52 -54.57
C ALA A 254 -0.70 10.53 -55.74
N THR A 255 0.32 11.39 -55.73
CA THR A 255 0.58 12.31 -56.85
C THR A 255 1.00 11.54 -58.11
N ARG A 256 1.87 10.53 -57.99
CA ARG A 256 2.25 9.65 -59.10
C ARG A 256 1.05 8.90 -59.68
N ASP A 257 0.17 8.37 -58.85
CA ASP A 257 -1.03 7.65 -59.29
C ASP A 257 -2.07 8.58 -59.95
N ARG A 258 -2.23 9.82 -59.45
CA ARG A 258 -3.03 10.87 -60.11
C ARG A 258 -2.48 11.23 -61.48
N HIS A 259 -1.16 11.36 -61.61
CA HIS A 259 -0.52 11.68 -62.89
C HIS A 259 -0.72 10.54 -63.92
N LYS A 260 -0.54 9.29 -63.50
CA LYS A 260 -0.83 8.10 -64.34
C LYS A 260 -2.31 8.04 -64.75
N SER A 261 -3.22 8.31 -63.83
CA SER A 261 -4.66 8.32 -64.09
C SER A 261 -5.04 9.42 -65.10
N ALA A 262 -4.51 10.63 -64.93
CA ALA A 262 -4.70 11.73 -65.86
C ALA A 262 -4.13 11.43 -67.26
N MET A 263 -2.96 10.80 -67.34
CA MET A 263 -2.38 10.32 -68.60
C MET A 263 -3.27 9.28 -69.28
N SER A 264 -3.80 8.31 -68.52
CA SER A 264 -4.71 7.28 -69.05
C SER A 264 -6.05 7.86 -69.54
N LEU A 265 -6.58 8.88 -68.85
CA LEU A 265 -7.79 9.59 -69.27
C LEU A 265 -7.55 10.42 -70.53
N ARG A 266 -6.39 11.09 -70.64
CA ARG A 266 -5.98 11.80 -71.87
C ARG A 266 -5.80 10.84 -73.04
N ALA A 267 -5.19 9.69 -72.82
CA ALA A 267 -5.07 8.64 -73.84
C ALA A 267 -6.45 8.11 -74.28
N ARG A 268 -7.37 7.85 -73.33
CA ARG A 268 -8.76 7.46 -73.63
C ARG A 268 -9.51 8.53 -74.44
N ALA A 269 -9.36 9.81 -74.09
CA ALA A 269 -9.99 10.93 -74.79
C ALA A 269 -9.46 11.09 -76.23
N GLN A 270 -8.18 10.78 -76.47
CA GLN A 270 -7.62 10.73 -77.82
C GLN A 270 -8.15 9.53 -78.63
N HIS A 271 -8.37 8.38 -78.00
CA HIS A 271 -8.98 7.23 -78.65
C HIS A 271 -10.46 7.43 -79.00
N THR A 272 -11.26 8.11 -78.16
CA THR A 272 -12.65 8.44 -78.48
C THR A 272 -12.77 9.46 -79.61
N ARG A 273 -11.92 10.50 -79.65
CA ARG A 273 -11.87 11.43 -80.81
C ARG A 273 -11.48 10.74 -82.13
N ARG A 274 -10.73 9.62 -82.07
CA ARG A 274 -10.40 8.81 -83.25
C ARG A 274 -11.52 7.83 -83.64
N GLY A 275 -12.46 7.54 -82.74
CA GLY A 275 -13.61 6.66 -82.95
C GLY A 275 -14.88 7.36 -83.43
N GLU A 276 -15.06 8.65 -83.10
CA GLU A 276 -16.19 9.47 -83.57
C GLU A 276 -16.15 9.77 -85.09
N GLY A 277 -15.03 9.54 -85.76
CA GLY A 277 -14.97 9.58 -87.23
C GLY A 277 -15.51 8.35 -87.96
N LYS A 278 -16.01 7.32 -87.26
CA LYS A 278 -16.40 6.02 -87.88
C LYS A 278 -17.74 5.41 -87.44
N THR A 279 -18.57 6.10 -86.68
CA THR A 279 -19.80 5.50 -86.10
C THR A 279 -21.08 6.30 -86.35
N GLU A 280 -21.17 7.05 -87.45
CA GLU A 280 -22.45 7.53 -88.00
C GLU A 280 -23.02 6.55 -89.03
N THR A 281 -23.13 5.27 -88.69
CA THR A 281 -24.06 4.37 -89.41
C THR A 281 -24.37 3.17 -88.53
N SER A 282 -25.66 2.88 -88.37
CA SER A 282 -26.22 1.76 -87.59
C SER A 282 -26.30 1.98 -86.08
N ALA A 283 -27.47 2.42 -85.62
CA ALA A 283 -28.40 1.51 -84.94
C ALA A 283 -29.64 2.29 -84.46
N LYS A 284 -30.64 2.40 -85.34
CA LYS A 284 -32.04 2.41 -84.90
C LYS A 284 -32.39 0.97 -84.51
N VAL A 285 -33.15 0.82 -83.42
CA VAL A 285 -34.25 -0.15 -83.20
C VAL A 285 -34.27 -0.60 -81.73
N ALA A 286 -35.50 -0.67 -81.23
CA ALA A 286 -35.99 -1.33 -80.02
C ALA A 286 -36.24 -0.42 -78.79
N THR A 287 -37.54 -0.25 -78.61
CA THR A 287 -38.31 0.48 -77.61
C THR A 287 -38.80 -0.43 -76.47
N LYS A 288 -39.22 0.22 -75.36
CA LYS A 288 -40.07 -0.25 -74.23
C LYS A 288 -39.38 -1.23 -73.26
N LYS A 289 -39.55 -1.14 -71.93
CA LYS A 289 -40.70 -0.77 -71.09
C LYS A 289 -40.20 -0.47 -69.65
N ALA A 290 -40.86 0.43 -68.93
CA ALA A 290 -40.63 0.77 -67.50
C ALA A 290 -41.80 0.24 -66.63
N PRO A 291 -41.91 0.51 -65.31
CA PRO A 291 -40.97 0.41 -64.17
C PRO A 291 -41.59 -0.39 -62.98
N SER A 292 -40.84 -0.65 -61.90
CA SER A 292 -41.31 -0.47 -60.49
C SER A 292 -40.23 -0.84 -59.46
N ALA A 293 -40.27 -0.15 -58.32
CA ALA A 293 -39.32 -0.14 -57.21
C ALA A 293 -39.57 -1.28 -56.19
N HIS A 294 -38.54 -1.70 -55.45
CA HIS A 294 -38.31 -1.38 -54.02
C HIS A 294 -37.23 -2.32 -53.41
N ASN A 295 -36.42 -1.76 -52.52
CA ASN A 295 -35.29 -2.32 -51.73
C ASN A 295 -35.81 -3.26 -50.61
N PRO A 296 -35.02 -3.98 -49.76
CA PRO A 296 -33.55 -4.07 -49.66
C PRO A 296 -32.91 -5.47 -49.44
N ASN A 297 -31.57 -5.48 -49.52
CA ASN A 297 -30.54 -6.39 -48.97
C ASN A 297 -30.93 -7.19 -47.69
N PRO A 298 -30.25 -8.29 -47.25
CA PRO A 298 -28.83 -8.61 -47.53
C PRO A 298 -28.40 -10.10 -47.59
N GLN A 299 -27.12 -10.29 -47.93
CA GLN A 299 -26.22 -11.38 -47.52
C GLN A 299 -26.31 -12.77 -48.17
N SER A 300 -25.09 -13.27 -48.43
CA SER A 300 -24.63 -14.66 -48.53
C SER A 300 -24.93 -15.43 -49.82
N ALA A 301 -23.88 -15.68 -50.59
CA ALA A 301 -23.78 -16.87 -51.42
C ALA A 301 -22.32 -17.33 -51.47
N SER A 302 -22.10 -18.43 -50.77
CA SER A 302 -21.03 -19.41 -50.95
C SER A 302 -21.00 -19.99 -52.37
N ALA A 303 -19.81 -20.30 -52.86
CA ALA A 303 -19.41 -21.55 -53.56
C ALA A 303 -18.20 -21.24 -54.45
N THR A 304 -16.98 -21.56 -54.03
CA THR A 304 -16.31 -22.86 -54.24
C THR A 304 -16.09 -23.18 -55.71
N GLN A 305 -14.88 -22.89 -56.23
CA GLN A 305 -14.22 -23.81 -57.17
C GLN A 305 -12.72 -23.50 -57.36
N LYS A 306 -11.97 -24.58 -57.61
CA LYS A 306 -10.61 -24.71 -58.17
C LYS A 306 -9.47 -24.65 -57.16
N SER A 307 -8.90 -25.79 -56.78
CA SER A 307 -7.97 -26.68 -57.53
C SER A 307 -6.55 -26.11 -57.63
N GLY A 308 -5.58 -26.86 -57.13
CA GLY A 308 -4.26 -26.90 -57.74
C GLY A 308 -3.06 -26.73 -56.81
N VAL A 309 -2.29 -27.82 -56.70
CA VAL A 309 -0.82 -27.85 -56.81
C VAL A 309 0.01 -27.54 -55.54
N GLN A 310 0.41 -28.65 -54.90
CA GLN A 310 1.80 -29.15 -54.79
C GLN A 310 2.82 -28.41 -53.89
N LYS A 311 3.29 -29.18 -52.89
CA LYS A 311 4.50 -28.94 -52.09
C LYS A 311 5.75 -28.97 -52.95
N GLN A 312 6.68 -28.05 -52.70
CA GLN A 312 8.09 -28.28 -52.99
C GLN A 312 9.00 -27.64 -51.93
N SER A 313 9.95 -28.48 -51.50
CA SER A 313 11.05 -28.24 -50.59
C SER A 313 12.09 -27.28 -51.18
N MET A 314 12.69 -26.41 -50.38
CA MET A 314 14.07 -25.98 -50.63
C MET A 314 14.79 -25.57 -49.34
N LYS A 315 16.00 -26.12 -49.21
CA LYS A 315 17.06 -25.83 -48.25
C LYS A 315 17.68 -24.45 -48.53
N ASN A 316 18.34 -23.88 -47.52
CA ASN A 316 19.71 -23.29 -47.53
C ASN A 316 19.82 -22.22 -46.43
N GLU A 317 20.65 -22.45 -45.40
CA GLU A 317 22.08 -22.10 -45.27
C GLU A 317 22.25 -20.84 -44.41
N VAL A 318 23.01 -20.98 -43.33
CA VAL A 318 23.37 -19.91 -42.37
C VAL A 318 24.81 -19.50 -42.69
N PRO A 319 25.13 -18.19 -42.86
CA PRO A 319 26.49 -17.77 -43.15
C PRO A 319 27.38 -17.73 -41.89
N GLU A 320 28.61 -18.17 -42.10
CA GLU A 320 29.73 -18.30 -41.18
C GLU A 320 30.54 -16.99 -41.12
N TRP A 321 30.59 -16.31 -39.96
CA TRP A 321 31.65 -15.33 -39.63
C TRP A 321 31.76 -15.06 -38.12
N MET A 322 32.61 -15.80 -37.40
CA MET A 322 33.48 -15.28 -36.30
C MET A 322 34.50 -16.36 -35.82
N PRO A 323 35.73 -15.97 -35.42
CA PRO A 323 36.90 -16.86 -35.20
C PRO A 323 37.01 -17.40 -33.74
N PRO A 324 38.02 -18.25 -33.41
CA PRO A 324 37.85 -19.43 -32.55
C PRO A 324 38.05 -19.23 -31.04
N GLU A 325 37.52 -20.23 -30.34
CA GLU A 325 37.54 -20.59 -28.91
C GLU A 325 38.59 -19.92 -28.01
N THR A 326 38.10 -19.22 -26.98
CA THR A 326 38.79 -19.11 -25.68
C THR A 326 38.20 -20.14 -24.72
N ILE A 327 39.09 -20.99 -24.22
CA ILE A 327 38.85 -22.12 -23.32
C ILE A 327 38.13 -21.63 -22.04
N MET A 328 36.91 -22.11 -21.80
CA MET A 328 36.26 -22.06 -20.47
C MET A 328 36.32 -23.45 -19.81
N PRO A 329 36.59 -23.54 -18.50
CA PRO A 329 36.65 -24.81 -17.78
C PRO A 329 35.26 -25.48 -17.66
N PRO A 330 35.21 -26.82 -17.45
CA PRO A 330 33.98 -27.58 -17.56
C PRO A 330 32.95 -27.22 -16.48
N LYS A 331 31.68 -27.11 -16.89
CA LYS A 331 30.53 -26.98 -15.98
C LYS A 331 30.39 -28.21 -15.09
N PRO A 332 30.17 -28.08 -13.76
CA PRO A 332 29.79 -29.21 -12.93
C PRO A 332 28.36 -29.66 -13.29
N ARG A 333 28.25 -30.91 -13.78
CA ARG A 333 26.97 -31.63 -13.85
C ARG A 333 26.54 -32.01 -12.45
N GLY A 334 25.34 -31.58 -12.06
CA GLY A 334 24.54 -32.24 -11.03
C GLY A 334 24.13 -31.38 -9.82
N ARG A 335 23.01 -30.64 -9.96
CA ARG A 335 21.90 -30.55 -8.97
C ARG A 335 20.79 -29.57 -9.40
N VAL A 336 20.18 -29.78 -10.58
CA VAL A 336 18.99 -29.02 -10.97
C VAL A 336 17.74 -29.74 -10.49
N LYS A 337 17.39 -29.56 -9.20
CA LYS A 337 16.03 -29.80 -8.71
C LYS A 337 15.61 -29.01 -7.46
N LYS A 338 16.46 -28.13 -6.90
CA LYS A 338 16.12 -27.38 -5.66
C LYS A 338 15.89 -25.87 -5.82
N HIS A 339 16.17 -25.28 -6.99
CA HIS A 339 16.03 -23.82 -7.21
C HIS A 339 14.73 -23.38 -7.89
N ARG A 340 13.90 -24.29 -8.39
CA ARG A 340 12.62 -23.93 -9.03
C ARG A 340 11.50 -23.69 -8.02
N ASP A 341 11.58 -24.32 -6.84
CA ASP A 341 10.57 -24.18 -5.79
C ASP A 341 10.76 -22.90 -4.95
N ILE A 342 12.00 -22.44 -4.78
CA ILE A 342 12.31 -21.17 -4.09
C ILE A 342 11.86 -19.97 -4.95
N ALA A 343 12.03 -20.04 -6.28
CA ALA A 343 11.58 -18.99 -7.19
C ALA A 343 10.05 -18.94 -7.36
N LYS A 344 9.34 -20.06 -7.12
CA LYS A 344 7.87 -20.09 -7.11
C LYS A 344 7.30 -19.48 -5.82
N HIS A 345 7.87 -19.79 -4.65
CA HIS A 345 7.42 -19.19 -3.39
C HIS A 345 7.75 -17.70 -3.25
N GLN A 346 8.86 -17.22 -3.83
CA GLN A 346 9.14 -15.77 -3.86
C GLN A 346 8.21 -14.98 -4.81
N ARG A 347 7.73 -15.60 -5.91
CA ARG A 347 6.74 -14.97 -6.80
C ARG A 347 5.32 -14.96 -6.23
N GLU A 348 4.98 -15.91 -5.36
CA GLU A 348 3.69 -15.93 -4.66
C GLU A 348 3.65 -14.92 -3.49
N GLY A 349 4.78 -14.67 -2.81
CA GLY A 349 4.89 -13.61 -1.80
C GLY A 349 4.89 -12.19 -2.40
N ALA A 350 5.51 -11.99 -3.56
CA ALA A 350 5.60 -10.67 -4.20
C ALA A 350 4.28 -10.17 -4.82
N ASN A 351 3.30 -11.05 -5.04
CA ASN A 351 2.01 -10.67 -5.65
C ASN A 351 0.93 -10.27 -4.62
N GLN A 352 1.23 -10.34 -3.31
CA GLN A 352 0.35 -9.83 -2.25
C GLN A 352 0.57 -8.34 -1.93
N HIS A 353 1.65 -7.72 -2.42
CA HIS A 353 1.95 -6.29 -2.23
C HIS A 353 1.69 -5.45 -3.48
N ARG A 354 0.49 -5.55 -4.03
CA ARG A 354 0.01 -4.60 -5.06
C ARG A 354 -1.25 -3.89 -4.57
N VAL A 355 -1.08 -3.02 -3.58
CA VAL A 355 -2.13 -2.08 -3.15
C VAL A 355 -2.16 -0.93 -4.18
N LYS A 356 -3.20 -0.89 -5.02
CA LYS A 356 -3.51 0.28 -5.85
C LYS A 356 -4.16 1.35 -4.97
N PRO A 357 -3.89 2.65 -5.20
CA PRO A 357 -4.57 3.72 -4.49
C PRO A 357 -5.98 3.94 -5.08
N GLY A 358 -6.98 3.98 -4.21
CA GLY A 358 -8.29 4.59 -4.48
C GLY A 358 -9.45 3.66 -4.87
N GLY A 359 -10.58 3.79 -4.15
CA GLY A 359 -11.92 3.54 -4.68
C GLY A 359 -12.71 2.41 -4.03
N LEU A 360 -13.99 2.69 -3.74
CA LEU A 360 -15.06 1.90 -3.10
C LEU A 360 -15.32 0.46 -3.61
N GLY A 361 -14.51 -0.08 -4.53
CA GLY A 361 -14.71 -1.38 -5.20
C GLY A 361 -14.32 -2.62 -4.39
N TRP A 362 -13.57 -2.49 -3.30
CA TRP A 362 -13.06 -3.65 -2.54
C TRP A 362 -14.16 -4.41 -1.78
N LEU A 363 -15.24 -3.72 -1.39
CA LEU A 363 -16.37 -4.34 -0.65
C LEU A 363 -17.24 -5.26 -1.52
N LEU A 364 -17.34 -5.01 -2.82
CA LEU A 364 -18.18 -5.82 -3.73
C LEU A 364 -17.46 -7.08 -4.26
N GLY A 365 -16.13 -7.08 -4.27
CA GLY A 365 -15.33 -8.24 -4.73
C GLY A 365 -15.32 -9.41 -3.73
N ALA A 366 -15.31 -9.13 -2.43
CA ALA A 366 -15.24 -10.15 -1.39
C ALA A 366 -16.55 -10.94 -1.20
N VAL A 367 -17.70 -10.32 -1.45
CA VAL A 367 -19.03 -10.96 -1.32
C VAL A 367 -19.29 -11.96 -2.46
N ARG A 368 -18.70 -11.77 -3.65
CA ARG A 368 -18.94 -12.65 -4.80
C ARG A 368 -18.12 -13.95 -4.76
N LYS A 369 -17.01 -13.98 -3.99
CA LYS A 369 -16.11 -15.14 -3.92
C LYS A 369 -16.50 -16.17 -2.85
N TYR A 370 -17.38 -15.81 -1.91
CA TYR A 370 -17.90 -16.72 -0.87
C TYR A 370 -19.18 -17.48 -1.27
N ARG A 371 -19.84 -17.13 -2.39
CA ARG A 371 -21.09 -17.77 -2.85
C ARG A 371 -20.87 -18.92 -3.86
N LYS A 372 -19.63 -19.27 -4.22
CA LYS A 372 -19.32 -20.28 -5.26
C LYS A 372 -18.53 -21.50 -4.75
N GLY A 373 -18.34 -21.64 -3.44
CA GLY A 373 -17.48 -22.69 -2.86
C GLY A 373 -18.20 -23.92 -2.30
N ASP A 374 -19.53 -23.97 -2.30
CA ASP A 374 -20.28 -24.89 -1.42
C ASP A 374 -21.32 -25.76 -2.15
N SER A 375 -20.96 -26.34 -3.30
CA SER A 375 -21.87 -27.25 -4.00
C SER A 375 -21.20 -28.35 -4.82
N ARG A 376 -20.12 -28.97 -4.33
CA ARG A 376 -19.59 -30.25 -4.86
C ARG A 376 -18.81 -31.03 -3.80
N ASN A 377 -19.50 -31.87 -3.03
CA ASN A 377 -19.07 -33.23 -2.64
C ASN A 377 -19.99 -33.79 -1.54
N GLU A 378 -21.09 -34.41 -1.94
CA GLU A 378 -21.72 -35.51 -1.19
C GLU A 378 -22.20 -36.55 -2.21
N SER A 379 -21.48 -37.67 -2.26
CA SER A 379 -21.88 -38.96 -2.82
C SER A 379 -21.16 -40.05 -2.04
#